data_AF-A0A367FDY4-F1
#
_entry.id   AF-A0A367FDY4-F1
#
_cell.length_a   1.000
_cell.length_b   1.000
_cell.length_c   1.000
_cell.angle_alpha   90.00
_cell.angle_beta   90.00
_cell.angle_gamma   90.00
#
_symmetry.space_group_name_H-M   'P 1'
#
loop_
_entity.id
_entity.type
_entity.pdbx_description
1 polymer ?
#
loop_
_entity_poly.entity_id
_entity_poly.type
_entity_poly.pdbx_seq_one_letter_code
_entity_poly.pdbx_strand_id
1 'polypeptide(L)'
;MRRTRSRWIALPLAAAALTLAGAGYASAVNPVAQGAGDESARTAASAACLADSTTLVGDLDGDGRADRITNPGHTGTEMTVEWGNKDGSFGEKHTVRDLVGAGRAEDAAAAVADFDNDGKLDMVLNIVEPSGGDDPSTADLAEFRPGPLNRIDLTSPDAVHSDIGDHGEVRELSVARYNDDDTPDLAVLNNIGDGMMDREARLSQPGGGLGDYDGVANGKYGESGTWAEPPAMPTDGWSQFFSPCA
;
A
#
# COMPACT_ATOMS: atom_id res chain seq x y z
N MET A 1 -38.47 45.73 -45.96
CA MET A 1 -38.10 45.84 -44.54
C MET A 1 -36.58 45.76 -44.42
N ARG A 2 -35.99 46.72 -43.69
CA ARG A 2 -34.53 46.97 -43.63
C ARG A 2 -33.81 45.88 -42.83
N ARG A 3 -32.71 45.33 -43.37
CA ARG A 3 -31.61 44.76 -42.57
C ARG A 3 -30.29 45.29 -43.13
N THR A 4 -29.67 46.20 -42.38
CA THR A 4 -28.31 46.71 -42.59
C THR A 4 -27.50 46.35 -41.35
N ARG A 5 -26.38 45.64 -41.51
CA ARG A 5 -25.11 45.90 -40.80
C ARG A 5 -23.91 45.41 -41.65
N SER A 6 -23.28 46.39 -42.30
CA SER A 6 -21.83 46.65 -42.41
C SER A 6 -20.99 46.14 -41.22
N ARG A 7 -19.68 45.89 -41.25
CA ARG A 7 -18.59 45.95 -42.26
C ARG A 7 -17.29 45.47 -41.53
N TRP A 8 -16.40 44.76 -42.25
CA TRP A 8 -14.91 44.72 -42.26
C TRP A 8 -14.10 44.76 -40.94
N ILE A 9 -12.98 44.05 -40.80
CA ILE A 9 -11.65 44.48 -41.29
C ILE A 9 -10.72 43.26 -41.46
N ALA A 10 -9.86 43.34 -42.48
CA ALA A 10 -8.83 42.40 -42.86
C ALA A 10 -7.42 43.03 -42.74
N LEU A 11 -6.39 42.16 -42.86
CA LEU A 11 -5.00 42.40 -43.35
C LEU A 11 -3.93 42.81 -42.30
N PRO A 12 -2.60 42.69 -42.60
CA PRO A 12 -1.87 41.51 -43.10
C PRO A 12 -0.41 41.37 -42.53
N LEU A 13 0.24 40.25 -42.89
CA LEU A 13 1.67 39.98 -43.18
C LEU A 13 2.79 40.97 -42.76
N ALA A 14 3.87 40.42 -42.18
CA ALA A 14 5.25 40.69 -42.64
C ALA A 14 6.23 39.60 -42.16
N ALA A 15 6.82 38.88 -43.10
CA ALA A 15 8.03 38.09 -42.91
C ALA A 15 9.24 38.95 -43.29
N ALA A 16 10.29 38.93 -42.47
CA ALA A 16 11.59 39.52 -42.79
C ALA A 16 12.69 38.51 -42.47
N ALA A 17 13.43 38.10 -43.49
CA ALA A 17 14.69 37.38 -43.37
C ALA A 17 15.84 38.37 -43.58
N LEU A 18 16.92 38.27 -42.79
CA LEU A 18 18.20 38.91 -43.10
C LEU A 18 19.40 38.16 -42.45
N THR A 19 20.14 37.47 -43.32
CA THR A 19 21.60 37.23 -43.45
C THR A 19 22.53 36.84 -42.29
N LEU A 20 23.34 35.81 -42.59
CA LEU A 20 24.55 35.27 -41.95
C LEU A 20 25.68 36.28 -41.63
N ALA A 21 26.43 36.02 -40.55
CA ALA A 21 27.89 36.14 -40.47
C ALA A 21 28.45 35.19 -39.39
N GLY A 22 29.57 34.52 -39.67
CA GLY A 22 30.26 33.59 -38.76
C GLY A 22 31.58 34.13 -38.19
N ALA A 23 32.33 33.21 -37.55
CA ALA A 23 33.59 33.34 -36.78
C ALA A 23 33.40 33.81 -35.32
N GLY A 24 33.99 33.23 -34.27
CA GLY A 24 34.90 32.10 -34.08
C GLY A 24 35.43 32.12 -32.62
N TYR A 25 35.84 30.95 -32.12
CA TYR A 25 36.71 30.67 -30.96
C TYR A 25 36.24 30.91 -29.50
N ALA A 26 36.29 29.81 -28.73
CA ALA A 26 37.05 29.61 -27.49
C ALA A 26 36.23 29.03 -26.32
N SER A 27 36.69 27.88 -25.83
CA SER A 27 36.22 27.20 -24.62
C SER A 27 36.64 27.97 -23.36
N ALA A 28 35.73 28.11 -22.38
CA ALA A 28 36.09 28.42 -20.99
C ALA A 28 34.92 28.09 -20.03
N VAL A 29 35.19 27.14 -19.12
CA VAL A 29 34.85 27.07 -17.69
C VAL A 29 33.57 27.74 -17.13
N ASN A 30 32.85 26.93 -16.35
CA ASN A 30 31.76 27.30 -15.43
C ASN A 30 32.02 28.57 -14.60
N PRO A 31 30.95 29.31 -14.31
CA PRO A 31 30.70 29.78 -12.96
C PRO A 31 29.39 29.20 -12.40
N VAL A 32 29.51 28.80 -11.14
CA VAL A 32 28.45 28.40 -10.20
C VAL A 32 27.24 29.33 -10.29
N ALA A 33 26.06 28.76 -10.50
CA ALA A 33 24.78 29.35 -10.14
C ALA A 33 24.18 28.49 -9.02
N GLN A 34 24.25 28.99 -7.79
CA GLN A 34 23.47 28.50 -6.68
C GLN A 34 21.99 28.75 -6.99
N GLY A 35 21.21 27.68 -7.05
CA GLY A 35 19.76 27.70 -7.12
C GLY A 35 19.25 26.57 -6.24
N ALA A 36 18.59 26.95 -5.15
CA ALA A 36 18.11 26.08 -4.08
C ALA A 36 17.10 25.04 -4.58
N GLY A 37 17.16 23.84 -3.99
CA GLY A 37 16.10 22.83 -4.11
C GLY A 37 16.57 21.39 -4.27
N ASP A 38 17.65 20.95 -3.59
CA ASP A 38 17.93 19.51 -3.49
C ASP A 38 17.31 18.96 -2.19
N GLU A 39 16.04 18.57 -2.28
CA GLU A 39 15.48 17.49 -1.45
C GLU A 39 15.84 16.10 -2.03
N SER A 40 16.87 16.01 -2.87
CA SER A 40 17.32 14.78 -3.54
C SER A 40 18.63 14.27 -2.93
N ALA A 41 18.58 13.93 -1.64
CA ALA A 41 19.59 13.07 -1.01
C ALA A 41 19.06 12.38 0.25
N ARG A 42 17.77 11.99 0.27
CA ARG A 42 17.42 10.82 1.07
C ARG A 42 18.06 9.65 0.34
N THR A 43 19.05 9.01 0.97
CA THR A 43 19.50 7.67 0.56
C THR A 43 18.26 6.89 0.22
N ALA A 44 18.12 6.40 -1.01
CA ALA A 44 17.00 5.54 -1.36
C ALA A 44 16.96 4.45 -0.28
N ALA A 45 15.86 4.40 0.48
CA ALA A 45 15.66 3.35 1.46
C ALA A 45 15.89 2.02 0.74
N SER A 46 16.59 1.09 1.38
CA SER A 46 16.77 -0.24 0.81
C SER A 46 15.38 -0.83 0.54
N ALA A 47 15.16 -1.34 -0.68
CA ALA A 47 13.92 -2.03 -1.03
C ALA A 47 13.63 -3.13 0.00
N ALA A 48 12.35 -3.30 0.34
CA ALA A 48 11.95 -4.31 1.31
C ALA A 48 12.35 -5.72 0.83
N CYS A 49 12.77 -6.57 1.77
CA CYS A 49 13.29 -7.91 1.49
C CYS A 49 12.92 -8.91 2.60
N LEU A 50 12.95 -10.20 2.27
CA LEU A 50 12.68 -11.28 3.21
C LEU A 50 13.94 -11.69 3.97
N ALA A 51 13.94 -11.52 5.29
CA ALA A 51 14.99 -12.05 6.15
C ALA A 51 14.81 -13.57 6.40
N ASP A 52 13.55 -14.02 6.46
CA ASP A 52 13.14 -15.41 6.50
C ASP A 52 11.70 -15.54 5.97
N SER A 53 11.07 -16.72 6.08
CA SER A 53 9.71 -16.93 5.57
C SER A 53 8.67 -16.02 6.21
N THR A 54 8.86 -15.61 7.46
CA THR A 54 7.89 -14.87 8.28
C THR A 54 8.35 -13.46 8.66
N THR A 55 9.50 -13.02 8.14
CA THR A 55 10.12 -11.74 8.51
C THR A 55 10.45 -10.92 7.27
N LEU A 56 9.80 -9.77 7.16
CA LEU A 56 10.11 -8.72 6.19
C LEU A 56 11.01 -7.67 6.84
N VAL A 57 11.98 -7.16 6.08
CA VAL A 57 12.82 -6.04 6.46
C VAL A 57 12.64 -4.93 5.42
N GLY A 58 12.22 -3.75 5.84
CA GLY A 58 11.92 -2.62 4.95
C GLY A 58 11.61 -1.35 5.74
N ASP A 59 11.63 -0.20 5.07
CA ASP A 59 11.35 1.11 5.69
C ASP A 59 9.85 1.35 5.75
N LEU A 60 9.24 1.15 6.93
CA LEU A 60 7.79 1.28 7.14
C LEU A 60 7.43 2.71 7.58
N ASP A 61 8.30 3.39 8.33
CA ASP A 61 8.06 4.76 8.82
C ASP A 61 8.64 5.88 7.94
N GLY A 62 9.32 5.52 6.85
CA GLY A 62 9.88 6.44 5.87
C GLY A 62 11.10 7.21 6.36
N ASP A 63 11.74 6.77 7.45
CA ASP A 63 12.87 7.47 8.06
C ASP A 63 14.23 7.13 7.44
N GLY A 64 14.23 6.25 6.43
CA GLY A 64 15.39 5.78 5.68
C GLY A 64 16.15 4.66 6.38
N ARG A 65 15.63 4.07 7.46
CA ARG A 65 16.19 2.90 8.15
C ARG A 65 15.31 1.68 7.90
N ALA A 66 15.95 0.52 7.90
CA ALA A 66 15.20 -0.72 7.79
C ALA A 66 14.50 -1.01 9.12
N ASP A 67 13.19 -1.21 9.07
CA ASP A 67 12.37 -1.77 10.13
C ASP A 67 12.22 -3.28 9.92
N ARG A 68 11.88 -4.00 10.98
CA ARG A 68 11.58 -5.43 10.91
C ARG A 68 10.10 -5.66 11.19
N ILE A 69 9.44 -6.36 10.27
CA ILE A 69 8.04 -6.75 10.38
C ILE A 69 7.97 -8.28 10.42
N THR A 70 7.32 -8.86 11.43
CA THR A 70 7.14 -10.31 11.53
C THR A 70 5.67 -10.70 11.45
N ASN A 71 5.35 -11.75 10.69
CA ASN A 71 4.02 -12.33 10.57
C ASN A 71 4.12 -13.86 10.79
N PRO A 72 4.19 -14.33 12.05
CA PRO A 72 4.59 -15.70 12.39
C PRO A 72 3.64 -16.81 11.87
N GLY A 73 2.42 -16.47 11.44
CA GLY A 73 1.45 -17.43 10.87
C GLY A 73 1.04 -17.15 9.42
N HIS A 74 1.51 -16.06 8.80
CA HIS A 74 0.95 -15.53 7.54
C HIS A 74 -0.54 -15.20 7.60
N THR A 75 -1.11 -15.13 8.80
CA THR A 75 -2.52 -14.85 9.09
C THR A 75 -2.79 -13.36 9.25
N GLY A 76 -1.75 -12.55 9.39
CA GLY A 76 -1.86 -11.12 9.70
C GLY A 76 -2.19 -10.85 11.16
N THR A 77 -2.46 -11.89 11.95
CA THR A 77 -2.60 -11.83 13.40
C THR A 77 -1.24 -11.95 14.07
N GLU A 78 -1.11 -11.39 15.28
CA GLU A 78 0.16 -11.36 16.04
C GLU A 78 1.33 -10.70 15.29
N MET A 79 1.04 -9.88 14.27
CA MET A 79 2.07 -9.15 13.53
C MET A 79 2.83 -8.20 14.48
N THR A 80 4.15 -8.15 14.35
CA THR A 80 4.99 -7.24 15.15
C THR A 80 5.89 -6.38 14.29
N VAL A 81 6.22 -5.19 14.81
CA VAL A 81 7.14 -4.23 14.22
C VAL A 81 8.26 -3.94 15.23
N GLU A 82 9.51 -4.01 14.77
CA GLU A 82 10.68 -3.51 15.49
C GLU A 82 11.31 -2.37 14.66
N TRP A 83 11.25 -1.14 15.17
CA TRP A 83 11.75 0.05 14.46
C TRP A 83 13.28 0.06 14.34
N GLY A 84 13.78 0.47 13.18
CA GLY A 84 15.20 0.58 12.88
C GLY A 84 15.90 1.70 13.63
N ASN A 85 17.08 1.43 14.18
CA ASN A 85 17.95 2.42 14.78
C ASN A 85 19.03 2.90 13.80
N LYS A 86 19.62 4.07 14.09
CA LYS A 86 20.69 4.66 13.26
C LYS A 86 21.95 3.80 13.16
N ASP A 87 22.17 2.90 14.11
CA ASP A 87 23.30 1.97 14.13
C ASP A 87 22.99 0.64 13.41
N GLY A 88 21.80 0.49 12.82
CA GLY A 88 21.35 -0.72 12.14
C GLY A 88 20.78 -1.80 13.07
N SER A 89 20.69 -1.55 14.38
CA SER A 89 19.97 -2.42 15.31
C SER A 89 18.46 -2.21 15.21
N PHE A 90 17.68 -3.18 15.70
CA PHE A 90 16.23 -3.05 15.84
C PHE A 90 15.88 -2.73 17.30
N GLY A 91 14.88 -1.86 17.48
CA GLY A 91 14.41 -1.39 18.78
C GLY A 91 13.54 -2.41 19.52
N GLU A 92 12.66 -1.87 20.38
CA GLU A 92 11.65 -2.68 21.06
C GLU A 92 10.68 -3.29 20.05
N LYS A 93 10.21 -4.50 20.36
CA LYS A 93 9.17 -5.18 19.59
C LYS A 93 7.80 -4.70 20.03
N HIS A 94 7.05 -4.15 19.08
CA HIS A 94 5.67 -3.73 19.29
C HIS A 94 4.73 -4.65 18.53
N THR A 95 3.64 -5.09 19.16
CA THR A 95 2.57 -5.73 18.39
C THR A 95 1.82 -4.66 17.60
N VAL A 96 1.36 -4.98 16.40
CA VAL A 96 0.52 -4.06 15.61
C VAL A 96 -0.73 -3.68 16.40
N ARG A 97 -1.33 -4.65 17.09
CA ARG A 97 -2.45 -4.45 18.03
C ARG A 97 -2.19 -3.30 19.03
N ASP A 98 -1.04 -3.29 19.68
CA ASP A 98 -0.70 -2.26 20.67
C ASP A 98 -0.49 -0.90 20.02
N LEU A 99 0.13 -0.86 18.82
CA LEU A 99 0.36 0.38 18.08
C LEU A 99 -0.96 1.03 17.63
N VAL A 100 -1.91 0.23 17.15
CA VAL A 100 -3.24 0.74 16.72
C VAL A 100 -4.21 0.95 17.89
N GLY A 101 -3.80 0.59 19.11
CA GLY A 101 -4.59 0.82 20.32
C GLY A 101 -5.81 -0.10 20.46
N ALA A 102 -5.80 -1.30 19.89
CA ALA A 102 -6.94 -2.21 19.96
C ALA A 102 -7.24 -2.63 21.42
N GLY A 103 -8.50 -2.52 21.82
CA GLY A 103 -9.03 -2.85 23.12
C GLY A 103 -8.89 -4.35 23.44
N ARG A 104 -8.92 -4.74 24.71
CA ARG A 104 -8.63 -6.13 25.15
C ARG A 104 -9.55 -7.21 24.58
N ALA A 105 -10.78 -6.84 24.21
CA ALA A 105 -11.75 -7.77 23.63
C ALA A 105 -11.65 -7.83 22.11
N GLU A 106 -10.95 -6.90 21.47
CA GLU A 106 -10.83 -6.84 20.02
C GLU A 106 -9.73 -7.77 19.51
N ASP A 107 -9.88 -8.26 18.29
CA ASP A 107 -8.83 -8.86 17.48
C ASP A 107 -8.31 -7.83 16.48
N ALA A 108 -7.00 -7.87 16.16
CA ALA A 108 -6.38 -7.01 15.17
C ALA A 108 -5.67 -7.87 14.13
N ALA A 109 -6.03 -7.69 12.86
CA ALA A 109 -5.39 -8.31 11.72
C ALA A 109 -4.76 -7.24 10.82
N ALA A 110 -3.59 -7.54 10.28
CA ALA A 110 -2.85 -6.63 9.43
C ALA A 110 -2.20 -7.35 8.25
N ALA A 111 -2.07 -6.68 7.11
CA ALA A 111 -1.25 -7.13 5.99
C ALA A 111 -0.34 -5.97 5.55
N VAL A 112 0.92 -6.29 5.21
CA VAL A 112 1.93 -5.31 4.79
C VAL A 112 2.48 -5.70 3.44
N ALA A 113 2.34 -4.81 2.46
CA ALA A 113 2.89 -4.90 1.12
C ALA A 113 2.82 -3.53 0.44
N ASP A 114 3.39 -3.41 -0.76
CA ASP A 114 3.25 -2.21 -1.61
C ASP A 114 1.99 -2.37 -2.48
N PHE A 115 0.81 -2.12 -1.91
CA PHE A 115 -0.47 -2.41 -2.56
C PHE A 115 -0.84 -1.37 -3.62
N ASP A 116 -0.29 -0.16 -3.56
CA ASP A 116 -0.47 0.86 -4.59
C ASP A 116 0.70 0.94 -5.60
N ASN A 117 1.74 0.12 -5.44
CA ASN A 117 2.90 0.02 -6.33
C ASN A 117 3.67 1.35 -6.45
N ASP A 118 3.78 2.11 -5.35
CA ASP A 118 4.54 3.35 -5.27
C ASP A 118 5.98 3.15 -4.75
N GLY A 119 6.34 1.92 -4.39
CA GLY A 119 7.64 1.53 -3.89
C GLY A 119 7.80 1.64 -2.37
N LYS A 120 6.74 1.97 -1.63
CA LYS A 120 6.72 2.01 -0.16
C LYS A 120 5.90 0.86 0.40
N LEU A 121 6.14 0.53 1.67
CA LEU A 121 5.31 -0.43 2.37
C LEU A 121 4.04 0.26 2.86
N ASP A 122 2.91 -0.28 2.46
CA ASP A 122 1.58 0.08 2.94
C ASP A 122 1.13 -0.92 4.00
N MET A 123 0.00 -0.61 4.65
CA MET A 123 -0.65 -1.54 5.56
C MET A 123 -2.16 -1.55 5.39
N VAL A 124 -2.73 -2.74 5.34
CA VAL A 124 -4.18 -2.96 5.52
C VAL A 124 -4.40 -3.37 6.97
N LEU A 125 -5.37 -2.76 7.63
CA LEU A 125 -5.72 -3.01 9.03
C LEU A 125 -7.20 -3.33 9.18
N ASN A 126 -7.47 -4.32 10.01
CA ASN A 126 -8.81 -4.62 10.50
C ASN A 126 -8.78 -4.81 12.02
N ILE A 127 -9.72 -4.17 12.72
CA ILE A 127 -9.96 -4.38 14.16
C ILE A 127 -11.42 -4.73 14.33
N VAL A 128 -11.71 -5.77 15.11
CA VAL A 128 -13.07 -6.23 15.37
C VAL A 128 -13.18 -6.80 16.78
N GLU A 129 -14.21 -6.45 17.53
CA GLU A 129 -14.63 -7.26 18.68
C GLU A 129 -15.35 -8.53 18.18
N PRO A 130 -14.70 -9.71 18.23
CA PRO A 130 -15.26 -10.93 17.65
C PRO A 130 -16.54 -11.32 18.38
N SER A 131 -17.54 -11.74 17.61
CA SER A 131 -18.85 -12.18 18.09
C SER A 131 -18.79 -13.33 19.09
N GLY A 132 -17.74 -14.15 19.01
CA GLY A 132 -17.58 -15.37 19.80
C GLY A 132 -18.57 -16.48 19.44
N GLY A 133 -19.24 -16.37 18.30
CA GLY A 133 -20.30 -17.29 17.87
C GLY A 133 -20.51 -17.31 16.36
N ASP A 134 -21.67 -17.79 15.93
CA ASP A 134 -21.99 -17.91 14.51
C ASP A 134 -22.26 -16.53 13.89
N ASP A 135 -23.09 -15.69 14.50
CA ASP A 135 -23.47 -14.38 13.96
C ASP A 135 -22.25 -13.44 13.92
N PRO A 136 -21.76 -13.01 12.74
CA PRO A 136 -20.52 -12.26 12.64
C PRO A 136 -20.65 -10.82 13.16
N SER A 137 -19.60 -10.35 13.84
CA SER A 137 -19.38 -8.93 14.09
C SER A 137 -18.87 -8.21 12.84
N THR A 138 -19.09 -6.90 12.75
CA THR A 138 -18.45 -6.04 11.75
C THR A 138 -17.25 -5.32 12.37
N ALA A 139 -16.31 -4.89 11.53
CA ALA A 139 -15.12 -4.21 11.98
C ALA A 139 -15.41 -2.88 12.69
N ASP A 140 -14.67 -2.60 13.77
CA ASP A 140 -14.56 -1.30 14.42
C ASP A 140 -13.61 -0.37 13.65
N LEU A 141 -12.62 -0.95 12.96
CA LEU A 141 -11.67 -0.28 12.08
C LEU A 141 -11.42 -1.17 10.85
N ALA A 142 -11.51 -0.59 9.65
CA ALA A 142 -11.12 -1.25 8.41
C ALA A 142 -10.49 -0.21 7.47
N GLU A 143 -9.16 -0.23 7.36
CA GLU A 143 -8.43 0.82 6.63
C GLU A 143 -7.34 0.23 5.74
N PHE A 144 -7.24 0.80 4.53
CA PHE A 144 -6.00 0.77 3.75
C PHE A 144 -5.19 2.03 4.08
N ARG A 145 -3.94 1.85 4.46
CA ARG A 145 -3.01 2.91 4.86
C ARG A 145 -1.79 2.91 3.95
N PRO A 146 -1.74 3.79 2.94
CA PRO A 146 -0.55 4.00 2.13
C PRO A 146 0.65 4.44 2.98
N GLY A 147 1.84 3.95 2.65
CA GLY A 147 3.09 4.30 3.32
C GLY A 147 3.62 5.69 2.95
N PRO A 148 4.47 6.28 3.81
CA PRO A 148 4.98 5.73 5.07
C PRO A 148 4.01 5.89 6.24
N LEU A 149 4.14 5.02 7.24
CA LEU A 149 3.28 4.99 8.43
C LEU A 149 3.90 5.69 9.63
N ASN A 150 3.08 6.30 10.47
CA ASN A 150 3.56 6.90 11.71
C ASN A 150 4.06 5.83 12.69
N ARG A 151 5.31 5.95 13.14
CA ARG A 151 5.92 5.00 14.08
C ARG A 151 5.23 4.84 15.44
N ILE A 152 4.36 5.79 15.82
CA ILE A 152 3.69 5.80 17.12
C ILE A 152 2.39 4.98 17.08
N ASP A 153 1.61 5.13 16.01
CA ASP A 153 0.22 4.65 15.94
C ASP A 153 -0.16 4.04 14.58
N LEU A 154 0.82 3.86 13.69
CA LEU A 154 0.67 3.35 12.33
C LEU A 154 -0.32 4.17 11.47
N THR A 155 -0.63 5.41 11.85
CA THR A 155 -1.52 6.27 11.04
C THR A 155 -0.84 6.69 9.74
N SER A 156 -1.65 6.88 8.70
CA SER A 156 -1.24 7.45 7.42
C SER A 156 -2.11 8.68 7.11
N PRO A 157 -1.55 9.78 6.57
CA PRO A 157 -2.35 10.94 6.15
C PRO A 157 -3.31 10.63 5.00
N ASP A 158 -3.01 9.58 4.23
CA ASP A 158 -3.77 9.15 3.06
C ASP A 158 -4.57 7.88 3.34
N ALA A 159 -4.76 7.53 4.62
CA ALA A 159 -5.58 6.40 5.03
C ALA A 159 -7.02 6.52 4.51
N VAL A 160 -7.55 5.43 4.00
CA VAL A 160 -8.92 5.33 3.48
C VAL A 160 -9.62 4.12 4.09
N HIS A 161 -10.94 4.27 4.30
CA HIS A 161 -11.79 3.14 4.66
C HIS A 161 -11.74 2.06 3.57
N SER A 162 -11.67 0.81 3.98
CA SER A 162 -11.85 -0.36 3.13
C SER A 162 -13.09 -1.11 3.56
N ASP A 163 -13.86 -1.64 2.62
CA ASP A 163 -15.08 -2.42 2.89
C ASP A 163 -14.81 -3.85 3.42
N ILE A 164 -13.56 -4.19 3.76
CA ILE A 164 -13.22 -5.44 4.44
C ILE A 164 -13.83 -5.44 5.84
N GLY A 165 -14.58 -6.49 6.17
CA GLY A 165 -15.25 -6.59 7.47
C GLY A 165 -16.52 -5.75 7.63
N ASP A 166 -16.99 -5.07 6.58
CA ASP A 166 -18.29 -4.38 6.58
C ASP A 166 -19.48 -5.37 6.51
N HIS A 167 -19.23 -6.58 5.97
CA HIS A 167 -20.24 -7.62 5.72
C HIS A 167 -19.89 -8.98 6.31
N GLY A 168 -18.84 -9.07 7.15
CA GLY A 168 -18.37 -10.29 7.78
C GLY A 168 -17.37 -9.99 8.88
N GLU A 169 -17.05 -10.99 9.69
CA GLU A 169 -16.06 -10.84 10.76
C GLU A 169 -14.71 -11.30 10.23
N VAL A 170 -13.79 -10.37 9.99
CA VAL A 170 -12.43 -10.69 9.53
C VAL A 170 -11.70 -11.50 10.59
N ARG A 171 -11.16 -12.64 10.18
CA ARG A 171 -10.37 -13.56 11.02
C ARG A 171 -8.89 -13.49 10.70
N GLU A 172 -8.56 -13.37 9.41
CA GLU A 172 -7.18 -13.37 8.91
C GLU A 172 -7.05 -12.47 7.68
N LEU A 173 -5.88 -11.85 7.53
CA LEU A 173 -5.47 -11.08 6.37
C LEU A 173 -4.13 -11.64 5.86
N SER A 174 -4.07 -12.01 4.58
CA SER A 174 -2.84 -12.49 3.96
C SER A 174 -2.59 -11.80 2.63
N VAL A 175 -1.32 -11.45 2.38
CA VAL A 175 -0.89 -10.98 1.07
C VAL A 175 -1.02 -12.13 0.09
N ALA A 176 -1.55 -11.87 -1.09
CA ALA A 176 -1.79 -12.86 -2.12
C ALA A 176 -1.32 -12.35 -3.48
N ARG A 177 -0.97 -13.28 -4.37
CA ARG A 177 -0.86 -12.99 -5.80
C ARG A 177 -2.11 -13.55 -6.47
N TYR A 178 -3.10 -12.70 -6.70
CA TYR A 178 -4.17 -13.00 -7.63
C TYR A 178 -3.86 -12.31 -8.96
N ASN A 179 -4.67 -12.59 -9.99
CA ASN A 179 -4.66 -11.92 -11.29
C ASN A 179 -3.35 -11.93 -12.14
N ASP A 180 -2.26 -12.49 -11.61
CA ASP A 180 -0.93 -12.60 -12.22
C ASP A 180 -0.24 -11.26 -12.56
N ASP A 181 -0.57 -10.16 -11.86
CA ASP A 181 0.15 -8.90 -11.95
C ASP A 181 1.23 -8.75 -10.86
N ASP A 182 2.03 -7.67 -10.95
CA ASP A 182 3.12 -7.39 -10.02
C ASP A 182 2.68 -6.58 -8.79
N THR A 183 1.38 -6.32 -8.64
CA THR A 183 0.81 -5.61 -7.51
C THR A 183 0.28 -6.63 -6.49
N PRO A 184 0.77 -6.60 -5.24
CA PRO A 184 0.23 -7.41 -4.15
C PRO A 184 -1.29 -7.26 -4.03
N ASP A 185 -1.98 -8.39 -3.93
CA ASP A 185 -3.41 -8.45 -3.62
C ASP A 185 -3.61 -8.91 -2.16
N LEU A 186 -4.86 -8.90 -1.71
CA LEU A 186 -5.22 -9.33 -0.36
C LEU A 186 -6.20 -10.50 -0.39
N ALA A 187 -5.92 -11.52 0.40
CA ALA A 187 -6.88 -12.53 0.81
C ALA A 187 -7.43 -12.17 2.19
N VAL A 188 -8.75 -12.24 2.34
CA VAL A 188 -9.46 -11.92 3.59
C VAL A 188 -10.26 -13.16 3.99
N LEU A 189 -9.95 -13.76 5.14
CA LEU A 189 -10.77 -14.83 5.69
C LEU A 189 -11.84 -14.21 6.59
N ASN A 190 -13.12 -14.44 6.31
CA ASN A 190 -14.22 -13.99 7.15
C ASN A 190 -14.99 -15.15 7.77
N ASN A 191 -15.51 -14.94 8.98
CA ASN A 191 -16.73 -15.62 9.42
C ASN A 191 -17.93 -14.86 8.83
N ILE A 192 -18.82 -15.58 8.16
CA ILE A 192 -19.98 -15.02 7.45
C ILE A 192 -21.33 -15.44 8.05
N GLY A 193 -21.33 -16.15 9.18
CA GLY A 193 -22.56 -16.63 9.78
C GLY A 193 -22.89 -18.08 9.48
N ASP A 194 -23.87 -18.62 10.21
CA ASP A 194 -24.46 -19.94 9.98
C ASP A 194 -23.44 -21.11 9.94
N GLY A 195 -22.34 -20.96 10.67
CA GLY A 195 -21.25 -21.95 10.70
C GLY A 195 -20.35 -21.95 9.46
N MET A 196 -20.44 -20.89 8.64
CA MET A 196 -19.71 -20.75 7.38
C MET A 196 -18.62 -19.69 7.46
N MET A 197 -17.58 -19.93 6.67
CA MET A 197 -16.48 -19.00 6.44
C MET A 197 -16.31 -18.79 4.94
N ASP A 198 -15.76 -17.65 4.56
CA ASP A 198 -15.27 -17.44 3.22
C ASP A 198 -13.86 -16.83 3.19
N ARG A 199 -13.17 -17.07 2.10
CA ARG A 199 -11.99 -16.32 1.70
C ARG A 199 -12.40 -15.43 0.55
N GLU A 200 -12.30 -14.13 0.76
CA GLU A 200 -12.46 -13.13 -0.27
C GLU A 200 -11.10 -12.75 -0.88
N ALA A 201 -11.11 -12.35 -2.15
CA ALA A 201 -9.98 -11.76 -2.85
C ALA A 201 -10.26 -10.28 -3.10
N ARG A 202 -9.35 -9.41 -2.65
CA ARG A 202 -9.36 -7.97 -2.92
C ARG A 202 -8.21 -7.66 -3.87
N LEU A 203 -8.56 -7.25 -5.08
CA LEU A 203 -7.58 -6.98 -6.13
C LEU A 203 -7.10 -5.54 -6.01
N SER A 204 -5.81 -5.36 -5.86
CA SER A 204 -5.20 -4.03 -5.79
C SER A 204 -5.04 -3.44 -7.18
N GLN A 205 -4.87 -2.11 -7.25
CA GLN A 205 -4.64 -1.40 -8.50
C GLN A 205 -3.34 -0.59 -8.43
N PRO A 206 -2.46 -0.68 -9.45
CA PRO A 206 -1.30 0.20 -9.55
C PRO A 206 -1.71 1.68 -9.50
N GLY A 207 -1.18 2.42 -8.53
CA GLY A 207 -1.50 3.82 -8.26
C GLY A 207 -2.88 4.08 -7.64
N GLY A 208 -3.64 3.03 -7.31
CA GLY A 208 -4.99 3.09 -6.73
C GLY A 208 -5.14 2.40 -5.38
N GLY A 209 -4.20 1.53 -5.00
CA GLY A 209 -4.20 0.82 -3.71
C GLY A 209 -5.14 -0.38 -3.68
N LEU A 210 -5.56 -0.78 -2.48
CA LEU A 210 -6.44 -1.93 -2.26
C LEU A 210 -7.83 -1.69 -2.87
N GLY A 211 -8.31 -2.62 -3.69
CA GLY A 211 -9.64 -2.52 -4.30
C GLY A 211 -10.79 -2.98 -3.39
N ASP A 212 -11.97 -2.41 -3.64
CA ASP A 212 -13.24 -2.81 -3.04
C ASP A 212 -13.65 -4.25 -3.46
N TYR A 213 -14.74 -4.76 -2.87
CA TYR A 213 -15.27 -6.07 -3.22
C TYR A 213 -15.64 -6.15 -4.71
N ASP A 214 -15.10 -7.15 -5.40
CA ASP A 214 -15.48 -7.51 -6.77
C ASP A 214 -16.01 -8.94 -6.83
N GLY A 215 -17.30 -9.09 -7.17
CA GLY A 215 -17.93 -10.39 -7.34
C GLY A 215 -17.33 -11.23 -8.48
N VAL A 216 -16.72 -10.62 -9.49
CA VAL A 216 -16.03 -11.34 -10.58
C VAL A 216 -14.72 -11.94 -10.06
N ALA A 217 -13.90 -11.16 -9.37
CA ALA A 217 -12.69 -11.64 -8.71
C ALA A 217 -13.01 -12.75 -7.69
N ASN A 218 -14.01 -12.54 -6.84
CA ASN A 218 -14.41 -13.51 -5.83
C ASN A 218 -15.02 -14.78 -6.42
N GLY A 219 -15.71 -14.70 -7.56
CA GLY A 219 -16.13 -15.89 -8.31
C GLY A 219 -14.97 -16.72 -8.88
N LYS A 220 -13.77 -16.14 -9.01
CA LYS A 220 -12.57 -16.82 -9.53
C LYS A 220 -11.62 -17.29 -8.43
N TYR A 221 -11.38 -16.46 -7.42
CA TYR A 221 -10.35 -16.69 -6.39
C TYR A 221 -10.94 -16.95 -5.00
N GLY A 222 -12.18 -16.51 -4.77
CA GLY A 222 -12.86 -16.70 -3.51
C GLY A 222 -13.27 -18.16 -3.31
N GLU A 223 -13.48 -18.52 -2.05
CA GLU A 223 -13.85 -19.88 -1.66
C GLU A 223 -14.64 -19.83 -0.35
N SER A 224 -15.60 -20.75 -0.18
CA SER A 224 -16.36 -20.87 1.06
C SER A 224 -16.09 -22.23 1.71
N GLY A 225 -16.10 -22.25 3.03
CA GLY A 225 -15.88 -23.43 3.85
C GLY A 225 -16.67 -23.35 5.16
N THR A 226 -16.43 -24.29 6.05
CA THR A 226 -17.03 -24.31 7.39
C THR A 226 -15.97 -24.00 8.43
N TRP A 227 -16.35 -23.74 9.68
CA TRP A 227 -15.37 -23.61 10.77
C TRP A 227 -14.44 -24.82 10.94
N ALA A 228 -14.92 -26.02 10.63
CA ALA A 228 -14.12 -27.24 10.73
C ALA A 228 -13.17 -27.44 9.54
N GLU A 229 -13.55 -26.90 8.39
CA GLU A 229 -12.82 -26.99 7.13
C GLU A 229 -12.85 -25.60 6.46
N PRO A 230 -12.10 -24.63 7.01
CA PRO A 230 -12.09 -23.28 6.47
C PRO A 230 -11.40 -23.25 5.10
N PRO A 231 -11.74 -22.27 4.24
CA PRO A 231 -10.98 -22.01 3.03
C PRO A 231 -9.49 -21.85 3.31
N ALA A 232 -8.64 -22.41 2.44
CA ALA A 232 -7.19 -22.30 2.62
C ALA A 232 -6.69 -20.87 2.38
N MET A 233 -5.89 -20.30 3.27
CA MET A 233 -5.28 -18.98 3.06
C MET A 233 -3.95 -19.08 2.32
N PRO A 234 -3.62 -18.13 1.42
CA PRO A 234 -2.27 -18.00 0.86
C PRO A 234 -1.25 -17.80 1.98
N THR A 235 -0.10 -18.47 1.89
CA THR A 235 0.97 -18.37 2.91
C THR A 235 2.31 -17.95 2.30
N ASP A 236 2.36 -17.80 0.98
CA ASP A 236 3.57 -17.49 0.22
C ASP A 236 3.58 -16.06 -0.32
N GLY A 237 2.55 -15.25 -0.04
CA GLY A 237 2.37 -13.89 -0.57
C GLY A 237 3.64 -13.04 -0.54
N TRP A 238 4.28 -12.89 0.63
CA TRP A 238 5.51 -12.12 0.70
C TRP A 238 6.63 -12.68 -0.18
N SER A 239 6.79 -14.01 -0.28
CA SER A 239 7.81 -14.61 -1.15
C SER A 239 7.54 -14.44 -2.65
N GLN A 240 6.30 -14.12 -3.02
CA GLN A 240 5.92 -13.79 -4.39
C GLN A 240 6.30 -12.36 -4.78
N PHE A 241 6.42 -11.42 -3.82
CA PHE A 241 6.65 -10.00 -4.10
C PHE A 241 7.98 -9.46 -3.58
N PHE A 242 8.59 -10.11 -2.59
CA PHE A 242 9.84 -9.67 -1.98
C PHE A 242 10.96 -10.68 -2.21
N SER A 243 12.13 -10.18 -2.59
CA SER A 243 13.34 -11.00 -2.71
C SER A 243 13.96 -11.26 -1.34
N PRO A 244 14.72 -12.35 -1.14
CA PRO A 244 15.51 -12.54 0.07
C PRO A 244 16.50 -11.40 0.29
N CYS A 245 16.72 -11.02 1.56
CA CYS A 245 17.77 -10.07 1.92
C CYS A 245 19.17 -10.67 1.58
N ALA A 246 20.08 -9.80 1.14
CA ALA A 246 21.44 -10.18 0.71
C ALA A 246 22.44 -10.38 1.86
#